data_AF-A0A2N3GZ82-F1
#
_entry.id   AF-A0A2N3GZ82-F1
#
_cell.length_a   1.000
_cell.length_b   1.000
_cell.length_c   1.000
_cell.angle_alpha   90.00
_cell.angle_beta   90.00
_cell.angle_gamma   90.00
#
_symmetry.space_group_name_H-M   'P 1'
#
loop_
_entity.id
_entity.type
_entity.pdbx_description
1 polymer ?
#
loop_
_entity_poly.entity_id
_entity_poly.type
_entity_poly.pdbx_seq_one_letter_code
_entity_poly.pdbx_strand_id
1 'polypeptide(L)'
;MDRRRADTDTIETLVSEGDFETIQSMGHSIKGSGGGYGFDPITEFGSEIELAAKEADGPAVIVAARKMRAYIEIVEVVLVDE
;
A
#
# COMPACT_ATOMS: atom_id res chain seq x y z
N MET A 1 -8.43 1.18 10.94
CA MET A 1 -7.67 0.71 9.76
C MET A 1 -6.18 0.61 10.08
N ASP A 2 -5.83 0.23 11.31
CA ASP A 2 -4.47 0.34 11.86
C ASP A 2 -3.46 -0.59 11.18
N ARG A 3 -3.90 -1.79 10.76
CA ARG A 3 -3.03 -2.74 10.06
C ARG A 3 -2.50 -2.16 8.73
N ARG A 4 -3.27 -1.34 8.01
CA ARG A 4 -2.83 -0.74 6.74
C ARG A 4 -1.90 0.46 6.93
N ARG A 5 -2.00 1.19 8.05
CA ARG A 5 -0.96 2.16 8.44
C ARG A 5 0.35 1.44 8.70
N ALA A 6 0.33 0.37 9.50
CA ALA A 6 1.51 -0.44 9.78
C ALA A 6 2.14 -1.03 8.51
N ASP A 7 1.32 -1.43 7.53
CA ASP A 7 1.81 -1.92 6.23
C ASP A 7 2.65 -0.86 5.51
N THR A 8 2.24 0.42 5.53
CA THR A 8 3.02 1.52 4.89
C THR A 8 4.37 1.80 5.56
N ASP A 9 4.46 1.78 6.90
CA ASP A 9 5.75 1.97 7.60
C ASP A 9 6.70 0.80 7.34
N THR A 10 6.15 -0.42 7.28
CA THR A 10 6.91 -1.63 6.97
C THR A 10 7.47 -1.56 5.55
N ILE A 11 6.67 -1.14 4.58
CA ILE A 11 7.12 -0.97 3.19
C ILE A 11 8.27 0.04 3.08
N GLU A 12 8.18 1.20 3.74
CA GLU A 12 9.27 2.20 3.71
C GLU A 12 10.57 1.63 4.30
N THR A 13 10.48 0.82 5.36
CA THR A 13 11.64 0.13 5.95
C THR A 13 12.25 -0.88 4.98
N LEU A 14 11.43 -1.75 4.37
CA LEU A 14 11.90 -2.77 3.43
C LEU A 14 12.55 -2.15 2.17
N VAL A 15 12.10 -0.98 1.72
CA VAL A 15 12.76 -0.25 0.62
C VAL A 15 14.19 0.13 1.01
N SER A 16 14.42 0.55 2.26
CA SER A 16 15.77 0.88 2.75
C SER A 16 16.67 -0.35 2.89
N GLU A 17 16.08 -1.52 3.15
CA GLU A 17 16.77 -2.80 3.25
C GLU A 17 16.96 -3.49 1.88
N GLY A 18 16.30 -2.97 0.82
CA GLY A 18 16.33 -3.54 -0.52
C GLY A 18 15.50 -4.82 -0.69
N ASP A 19 14.60 -5.12 0.25
CA ASP A 19 13.78 -6.33 0.23
C ASP A 19 12.50 -6.13 -0.62
N PHE A 20 12.70 -6.05 -1.94
CA PHE A 20 11.62 -5.86 -2.90
C PHE A 20 10.73 -7.10 -3.07
N GLU A 21 11.22 -8.30 -2.77
CA GLU A 21 10.43 -9.54 -2.84
C GLU A 21 9.32 -9.56 -1.78
N THR A 22 9.66 -9.15 -0.55
CA THR A 22 8.67 -9.00 0.52
C THR A 22 7.67 -7.89 0.16
N ILE A 23 8.13 -6.75 -0.36
CA ILE A 23 7.24 -5.64 -0.77
C ILE A 23 6.27 -6.09 -1.86
N GLN A 24 6.73 -6.87 -2.85
CA GLN A 24 5.87 -7.41 -3.91
C GLN A 24 4.75 -8.27 -3.31
N SER A 25 5.08 -9.16 -2.37
CA SER A 25 4.11 -10.02 -1.69
C SER A 25 3.09 -9.21 -0.87
N MET A 26 3.55 -8.14 -0.21
CA MET A 26 2.68 -7.21 0.50
C MET A 26 1.74 -6.48 -0.46
N GLY A 27 2.23 -5.95 -1.58
CA GLY A 27 1.41 -5.31 -2.61
C GLY A 27 0.31 -6.24 -3.14
N HIS A 28 0.65 -7.51 -3.39
CA HIS A 28 -0.32 -8.52 -3.80
C HIS A 28 -1.41 -8.76 -2.73
N SER A 29 -1.02 -8.84 -1.46
CA SER A 29 -1.96 -9.02 -0.35
C SER A 29 -2.88 -7.81 -0.16
N ILE A 30 -2.32 -6.60 -0.20
CA ILE A 30 -3.06 -5.33 -0.13
C ILE A 30 -4.09 -5.26 -1.26
N LYS A 31 -3.66 -5.57 -2.49
CA LYS A 31 -4.53 -5.64 -3.68
C LYS A 31 -5.72 -6.58 -3.45
N GLY A 32 -5.47 -7.76 -2.89
CA GLY A 32 -6.52 -8.75 -2.59
C GLY A 32 -7.49 -8.34 -1.48
N SER A 33 -7.12 -7.35 -0.66
CA SER A 33 -7.93 -6.90 0.49
C SER A 33 -8.96 -5.82 0.15
N GLY A 34 -8.80 -5.11 -0.98
CA GLY A 34 -9.68 -4.01 -1.42
C GLY A 34 -11.04 -4.42 -2.00
N GLY A 35 -11.40 -5.71 -1.98
CA GLY A 35 -12.67 -6.22 -2.49
C GLY A 35 -12.54 -6.89 -3.86
N GLY A 36 -13.22 -8.03 -4.03
CA GLY A 36 -12.99 -9.00 -5.12
C GLY A 36 -13.30 -8.53 -6.56
N TYR A 37 -13.65 -7.26 -6.76
CA TYR A 37 -13.89 -6.69 -8.09
C TYR A 37 -12.79 -5.74 -8.57
N GLY A 38 -11.86 -5.34 -7.69
CA GLY A 38 -10.69 -4.54 -8.06
C GLY A 38 -10.95 -3.07 -8.41
N PHE A 39 -12.07 -2.51 -7.96
CA PHE A 39 -12.47 -1.12 -8.20
C PHE A 39 -12.29 -0.19 -6.99
N ASP A 40 -11.64 -0.67 -5.92
CA ASP A 40 -11.38 0.13 -4.72
C ASP A 40 -9.98 0.76 -4.79
N PRO A 41 -9.79 2.02 -4.36
CA PRO A 41 -8.48 2.68 -4.33
C PRO A 41 -7.37 1.86 -3.64
N ILE A 42 -7.68 1.08 -2.60
CA ILE A 42 -6.72 0.18 -1.94
C ILE A 42 -6.22 -0.92 -2.89
N THR A 43 -7.09 -1.42 -3.77
CA THR A 43 -6.71 -2.39 -4.81
C THR A 43 -5.69 -1.78 -5.78
N GLU A 44 -5.95 -0.54 -6.21
CA GLU A 44 -5.06 0.19 -7.12
C GLU A 44 -3.70 0.44 -6.47
N PHE A 45 -3.66 0.92 -5.22
CA PHE A 45 -2.41 1.14 -4.50
C PHE A 45 -1.62 -0.16 -4.29
N GLY A 46 -2.29 -1.26 -3.92
CA GLY A 46 -1.64 -2.57 -3.82
C GLY A 46 -1.03 -3.03 -5.14
N SER A 47 -1.69 -2.75 -6.26
CA SER A 47 -1.20 -3.05 -7.61
C SER A 47 0.01 -2.18 -7.98
N GLU A 48 -0.02 -0.87 -7.69
CA GLU A 48 1.10 0.05 -7.89
C GLU A 48 2.33 -0.41 -7.09
N ILE A 49 2.15 -0.77 -5.82
CA ILE A 49 3.23 -1.28 -4.94
C ILE A 49 3.80 -2.58 -5.48
N GLU A 50 2.95 -3.54 -5.87
CA GLU A 50 3.39 -4.84 -6.40
C GLU A 50 4.22 -4.67 -7.68
N LEU A 51 3.79 -3.79 -8.59
CA LEU A 51 4.49 -3.53 -9.85
C LEU A 51 5.81 -2.79 -9.63
N ALA A 52 5.83 -1.73 -8.82
CA ALA A 52 7.04 -0.99 -8.52
C ALA A 52 8.10 -1.86 -7.83
N ALA A 53 7.67 -2.77 -6.94
CA ALA A 53 8.57 -3.72 -6.29
C ALA A 53 9.18 -4.73 -7.27
N LYS A 54 8.41 -5.23 -8.25
CA LYS A 54 8.94 -6.12 -9.31
C LYS A 54 10.07 -5.47 -10.11
N GLU A 55 9.99 -4.17 -10.33
CA GLU A 55 11.00 -3.39 -11.04
C GLU A 55 12.12 -2.84 -10.12
N ALA A 56 12.08 -3.17 -8.82
CA ALA A 56 12.96 -2.62 -7.78
C ALA A 56 12.98 -1.08 -7.74
N ASP A 57 11.87 -0.44 -8.10
CA ASP A 57 11.71 1.01 -8.09
C ASP A 57 11.28 1.50 -6.69
N GLY A 58 12.26 1.64 -5.79
CA GLY A 58 12.05 2.14 -4.44
C GLY A 58 11.30 3.47 -4.36
N PRO A 59 11.67 4.51 -5.14
CA PRO A 59 10.92 5.76 -5.20
C PRO A 59 9.44 5.55 -5.55
N ALA A 60 9.13 4.73 -6.56
CA ALA A 60 7.73 4.46 -6.93
C ALA A 60 6.98 3.69 -5.84
N VAL A 61 7.61 2.72 -5.18
CA VAL A 61 7.05 2.02 -4.01
C VAL A 61 6.67 3.01 -2.90
N ILE A 62 7.58 3.92 -2.54
CA ILE A 62 7.34 4.91 -1.48
C ILE A 62 6.18 5.85 -1.86
N VAL A 63 6.13 6.30 -3.12
CA VAL A 63 5.04 7.17 -3.59
C VAL A 63 3.69 6.44 -3.46
N ALA A 64 3.59 5.20 -3.92
CA ALA A 64 2.35 4.43 -3.85
C ALA A 64 1.92 4.16 -2.39
N ALA A 65 2.86 3.77 -1.52
CA ALA A 65 2.60 3.57 -0.09
C ALA A 65 2.07 4.84 0.59
N ARG A 66 2.62 6.01 0.27
CA ARG A 66 2.17 7.30 0.82
C ARG A 66 0.80 7.71 0.33
N LYS A 67 0.47 7.49 -0.95
CA LYS A 67 -0.89 7.70 -1.47
C LYS A 67 -1.89 6.85 -0.69
N MET A 68 -1.56 5.58 -0.46
CA MET A 68 -2.41 4.66 0.32
C MET A 68 -2.63 5.17 1.75
N ARG A 69 -1.56 5.60 2.44
CA ARG A 69 -1.66 6.16 3.79
C ARG A 69 -2.59 7.38 3.84
N ALA A 70 -2.39 8.33 2.92
CA ALA A 70 -3.20 9.55 2.86
C ALA A 70 -4.68 9.24 2.61
N TYR A 71 -4.98 8.27 1.73
CA TYR A 71 -6.36 7.83 1.49
C TYR A 71 -7.01 7.26 2.75
N ILE A 72 -6.31 6.37 3.47
CA ILE A 72 -6.81 5.76 4.71
C ILE A 72 -7.06 6.82 5.78
N GLU A 73 -6.15 7.79 5.91
CA GLU A 73 -6.30 8.91 6.84
C GLU A 73 -7.56 9.74 6.57
N ILE A 74 -7.83 10.04 5.29
CA ILE A 74 -9.02 10.81 4.90
C ILE A 74 -10.30 10.01 5.18
N VAL A 75 -10.33 8.72 4.78
CA VAL A 75 -11.52 7.88 4.96
C VAL A 75 -11.81 7.61 6.44
N GLU A 76 -10.79 7.41 7.28
CA GLU A 76 -10.99 7.26 8.73
C GLU A 76 -11.59 8.51 9.36
N VAL A 77 -11.18 9.71 8.94
CA VAL A 77 -11.76 10.96 9.48
C VAL A 77 -13.24 11.08 9.12
N VAL A 78 -13.62 10.79 7.88
CA VAL A 78 -15.03 10.91 7.42
C VAL A 78 -15.95 9.92 8.14
N LEU A 79 -15.48 8.72 8.48
CA LEU A 79 -16.30 7.68 9.14
C LEU A 79 -16.45 7.85 10.65
N VAL A 80 -15.62 8.68 11.29
CA VAL A 80 -15.67 8.92 12.75
C VAL A 80 -16.57 10.13 13.09
N ASP A 81 -16.87 10.97 12.10
CA ASP A 81 -17.74 12.15 12.24
C ASP A 81 -19.24 11.87 11.94
N GLU A 82 -19.68 10.60 11.92
CA GLU A 82 -21.09 10.18 11.77
C GLU A 82 -21.73 9.66 13.08
#